data_AF-V5R967-F1
#
_entry.id   AF-V5R967-F1
#
_cell.length_a   1.000
_cell.length_b   1.000
_cell.length_c   1.000
_cell.angle_alpha   90.00
_cell.angle_beta   90.00
_cell.angle_gamma   90.00
#
_symmetry.space_group_name_H-M   'P 1'
#
loop_
_entity.id
_entity.type
_entity.pdbx_description
1 polymer ?
#
loop_
_entity_poly.entity_id
_entity_poly.type
_entity_poly.pdbx_seq_one_letter_code
_entity_poly.pdbx_strand_id
1 'polypeptide(L)' 'VSEVFFFAGFFWAFYHSSLAPTHDLGGCWPPTGITPLNPLEVPLLNTSVLLASGVSITWAHHSLMEGKRSNMNQA' A
#
# COMPACT_ATOMS: atom_id res chain seq x y z
N VAL A 1 -10.98 10.95 7.45
CA VAL A 1 -10.00 12.01 7.06
C VAL A 1 -8.88 12.08 8.09
N SER A 2 -9.19 12.02 9.39
CA SER A 2 -8.24 11.81 10.48
C SER A 2 -7.21 10.70 10.20
N GLU A 3 -7.67 9.59 9.63
CA GLU A 3 -6.84 8.41 9.31
C GLU A 3 -5.80 8.75 8.25
N VAL A 4 -6.16 9.58 7.27
CA VAL A 4 -5.23 10.02 6.22
C VAL A 4 -4.12 10.87 6.83
N PHE A 5 -4.44 11.79 7.75
CA PHE A 5 -3.44 12.61 8.45
C PHE A 5 -2.58 11.79 9.43
N PHE A 6 -3.17 10.78 10.08
CA PHE A 6 -2.44 9.83 10.89
C PHE A 6 -1.35 9.12 10.05
N PHE A 7 -1.69 8.60 8.86
CA PHE A 7 -0.69 8.01 7.96
C PHE A 7 0.27 9.05 7.36
N ALA A 8 -0.20 10.26 7.05
CA ALA A 8 0.65 11.34 6.58
C ALA A 8 1.78 11.68 7.57
N GLY A 9 1.53 11.57 8.88
CA GLY A 9 2.57 11.69 9.91
C GLY A 9 3.68 10.63 9.78
N PHE A 10 3.32 9.37 9.52
CA PHE A 10 4.32 8.31 9.28
C PHE A 10 5.10 8.53 7.99
N PHE A 11 4.43 8.96 6.90
CA PHE A 11 5.13 9.32 5.66
C PHE A 11 6.08 10.50 5.87
N TRP A 12 5.68 11.51 6.64
CA TRP A 12 6.55 12.62 6.99
C TRP A 12 7.80 12.16 7.73
N ALA A 13 7.65 11.29 8.75
CA ALA A 13 8.79 10.73 9.48
C ALA A 13 9.74 9.91 8.58
N PHE A 14 9.18 9.12 7.66
CA PHE A 14 9.95 8.39 6.64
C PHE A 14 10.74 9.35 5.75
N TYR A 15 10.09 10.33 5.13
CA TYR A 15 10.75 11.29 4.24
C TYR A 15 11.80 12.13 4.95
N HIS A 16 11.52 12.58 6.18
CA HIS A 16 12.48 13.32 6.99
C HIS A 16 13.78 12.52 7.19
N SER A 17 13.65 11.24 7.51
CA SER A 17 14.79 10.36 7.79
C SER A 17 15.52 9.91 6.50
N SER A 18 14.78 9.66 5.41
CA SER A 18 15.36 9.13 4.17
C SER A 18 15.99 10.19 3.28
N LEU A 19 15.48 11.43 3.29
CA LEU A 19 15.99 12.52 2.44
C LEU A 19 17.24 13.20 3.03
N ALA A 20 17.40 13.17 4.35
CA ALA A 20 18.57 13.71 5.05
C ALA A 20 19.11 12.69 6.07
N PRO A 21 19.67 11.55 5.60
CA PRO A 21 20.18 10.50 6.49
C PRO A 21 21.32 11.02 7.35
N THR A 22 21.31 10.68 8.64
CA THR A 22 22.36 11.07 9.58
C THR A 22 23.68 10.35 9.28
N HIS A 23 24.79 10.92 9.74
CA HIS A 23 26.11 10.32 9.57
C HIS A 23 26.22 8.92 10.19
N ASP A 24 25.52 8.69 11.31
CA ASP A 24 25.47 7.39 12.00
C ASP A 24 24.86 6.26 11.13
N LEU A 25 24.07 6.61 10.11
CA LEU A 25 23.47 5.67 9.16
C LEU A 25 24.35 5.41 7.92
N GLY A 26 25.51 6.08 7.82
CA GLY A 26 26.41 6.04 6.67
C GLY A 26 26.18 7.16 5.66
N GLY A 27 25.33 8.15 5.95
CA GLY A 27 25.05 9.29 5.08
C GLY A 27 24.30 8.94 3.78
N CYS A 28 23.68 7.75 3.72
CA CYS A 28 22.91 7.27 2.58
C CYS A 28 21.60 6.62 3.02
N TRP A 29 20.68 6.46 2.07
CA TRP A 29 19.46 5.69 2.25
C TRP A 29 19.34 4.67 1.11
N PRO A 30 19.09 3.38 1.39
CA PRO A 30 18.92 2.75 2.70
C PRO A 30 20.19 2.81 3.56
N PRO A 31 20.08 2.75 4.90
CA PRO A 31 21.25 2.75 5.79
C PRO A 31 22.20 1.59 5.48
N THR A 32 23.47 1.79 5.80
CA THR A 32 24.51 0.76 5.59
C THR A 32 24.17 -0.53 6.35
N GLY A 33 24.23 -1.68 5.67
CA GLY A 33 23.91 -2.99 6.25
C GLY A 33 22.45 -3.42 6.13
N ILE A 34 21.56 -2.56 5.60
CA ILE A 34 20.17 -2.92 5.32
C ILE A 34 20.02 -3.31 3.85
N THR A 35 19.47 -4.51 3.61
CA THR A 35 19.06 -4.99 2.28
C THR A 35 17.54 -4.86 2.13
N PRO A 36 17.03 -3.93 1.30
CA PRO A 36 15.59 -3.78 1.09
C PRO A 36 14.98 -5.02 0.43
N LEU A 37 13.67 -5.21 0.65
CA LEU A 37 12.89 -6.16 -0.13
C LEU A 37 12.83 -5.71 -1.60
N ASN A 38 12.88 -6.67 -2.52
CA ASN A 38 12.67 -6.39 -3.93
C ASN A 38 11.22 -5.96 -4.16
N PRO A 39 10.95 -4.73 -4.65
CA PRO A 39 9.59 -4.25 -4.85
C PRO A 39 8.82 -5.02 -5.93
N LEU A 40 9.52 -5.72 -6.84
CA LEU A 40 8.91 -6.46 -7.96
C LEU A 40 8.52 -7.90 -7.62
N GLU A 41 8.78 -8.36 -6.41
CA GLU A 41 8.44 -9.72 -5.96
C GLU A 41 7.11 -9.70 -5.18
N VAL A 42 7.12 -10.18 -3.93
CA VAL A 42 5.94 -10.27 -3.06
C VAL A 42 5.23 -8.92 -2.87
N PRO A 43 5.91 -7.77 -2.72
CA PRO A 43 5.23 -6.48 -2.62
C PRO A 43 4.36 -6.15 -3.85
N LEU A 44 4.85 -6.42 -5.07
CA LEU A 44 4.09 -6.22 -6.29
C LEU A 44 2.86 -7.12 -6.36
N LEU A 45 3.00 -8.39 -5.94
CA LEU A 45 1.87 -9.31 -5.84
C LEU A 45 0.80 -8.73 -4.90
N ASN A 46 1.19 -8.25 -3.72
CA ASN A 46 0.25 -7.64 -2.78
C ASN A 46 -0.48 -6.42 -3.37
N THR A 47 0.22 -5.57 -4.13
CA THR A 47 -0.41 -4.46 -4.86
C THR A 47 -1.42 -4.98 -5.88
N SER A 48 -1.07 -6.01 -6.66
CA SER A 48 -1.99 -6.59 -7.65
C SER A 48 -3.25 -7.19 -7.01
N VAL A 49 -3.10 -7.86 -5.86
CA VAL A 49 -4.23 -8.43 -5.10
C VAL A 49 -5.14 -7.33 -4.57
N LEU A 50 -4.58 -6.26 -4.00
CA LEU A 50 -5.38 -5.13 -3.52
C LEU A 50 -6.14 -4.44 -4.66
N LEU A 51 -5.50 -4.23 -5.83
CA LEU A 51 -6.17 -3.66 -7.00
C LEU A 51 -7.29 -4.58 -7.52
N ALA A 52 -7.03 -5.89 -7.63
CA ALA A 52 -8.02 -6.87 -8.03
C ALA A 52 -9.22 -6.91 -7.07
N SER A 53 -8.97 -6.83 -5.76
CA SER A 53 -10.04 -6.74 -4.75
C SER A 53 -10.89 -5.46 -4.88
N GLY A 54 -10.30 -4.35 -5.33
CA GLY A 54 -11.01 -3.11 -5.63
C GLY A 54 -11.96 -3.24 -6.83
N VAL A 55 -11.56 -4.00 -7.85
CA VAL A 55 -12.43 -4.34 -8.99
C VAL A 55 -13.56 -5.26 -8.53
N SER A 56 -13.25 -6.28 -7.73
CA SER A 56 -14.23 -7.27 -7.29
C SER A 56 -15.30 -6.65 -6.39
N ILE A 57 -14.94 -5.80 -5.42
CA ILE A 57 -15.93 -5.09 -4.60
C ILE A 57 -16.78 -4.10 -5.40
N THR A 58 -16.22 -3.46 -6.44
CA THR A 58 -16.97 -2.59 -7.34
C THR A 58 -18.00 -3.40 -8.15
N TRP A 59 -17.63 -4.59 -8.59
CA TRP A 59 -18.55 -5.52 -9.26
C TRP A 59 -19.63 -6.05 -8.32
N ALA A 60 -19.27 -6.38 -7.08
CA ALA A 60 -20.21 -6.78 -6.03
C ALA A 60 -21.24 -5.66 -5.77
N HIS A 61 -20.76 -4.42 -5.65
CA HIS A 61 -21.60 -3.24 -5.46
C HIS A 61 -22.57 -3.04 -6.64
N HIS A 62 -22.11 -3.16 -7.89
CA HIS A 62 -22.99 -3.07 -9.05
C HIS A 62 -24.04 -4.19 -9.09
N SER A 63 -23.63 -5.42 -8.76
CA SER A 63 -24.54 -6.58 -8.69
C SER A 63 -25.61 -6.41 -7.60
N LEU A 64 -25.26 -5.77 -6.48
CA LEU A 64 -26.21 -5.43 -5.42
C LEU A 64 -27.24 -4.41 -5.90
N MET A 65 -26.81 -3.34 -6.58
CA MET A 65 -27.71 -2.32 -7.14
C MET A 65 -28.67 -2.90 -8.20
N GLU A 66 -28.23 -3.90 -8.96
CA GLU A 66 -29.05 -4.61 -9.96
C GLU A 66 -29.90 -5.75 -9.38
N GLY A 67 -29.84 -6.02 -8.07
CA GLY A 67 -30.58 -7.11 -7.42
C GLY A 67 -30.07 -8.53 -7.72
N LYS A 68 -28.87 -8.68 -8.30
CA LYS A 68 -28.27 -9.96 -8.69
C LYS A 68 -27.50 -10.61 -7.54
N ARG A 69 -28.23 -11.28 -6.63
CA ARG A 69 -27.67 -11.87 -5.39
C ARG A 69 -26.55 -12.91 -5.61
N SER A 70 -26.66 -13.73 -6.66
CA SER A 70 -25.62 -14.74 -6.96
C SER A 70 -24.28 -14.10 -7.30
N ASN A 71 -24.28 -13.06 -8.14
CA ASN A 71 -23.07 -12.40 -8.62
C ASN A 71 -22.41 -11.57 -7.50
N MET A 72 -23.21 -10.93 -6.64
CA MET A 72 -22.70 -10.24 -5.45
C MET A 72 -21.91 -11.19 -4.53
N ASN A 73 -22.33 -12.44 -4.38
CA ASN A 73 -21.66 -13.40 -3.51
C ASN A 73 -20.44 -14.09 -4.15
N GLN A 74 -20.25 -13.94 -5.46
CA GLN A 74 -19.17 -14.58 -6.23
C GLN A 74 -18.04 -13.61 -6.59
N ALA A 75 -18.26 -12.31 -6.37
CA ALA A 75 -17.28 -11.25 -6.50
C ALA A 75 -16.36 -11.19 -5.26
#